data_AF-A0AA40YSF4-F1
#
_entry.id   AF-A0AA40YSF4-F1
#
_cell.length_a   1.000
_cell.length_b   1.000
_cell.length_c   1.000
_cell.angle_alpha   90.00
_cell.angle_beta   90.00
_cell.angle_gamma   90.00
#
_symmetry.space_group_name_H-M   'P 1'
#
loop_
_entity.id
_entity.type
_entity.pdbx_description
1 polymer ?
#
loop_
_entity_poly.entity_id
_entity_poly.type
_entity_poly.pdbx_seq_one_letter_code
_entity_poly.pdbx_strand_id
1 'polypeptide(L)'
;MDDFAHLVTNTATPTQAQNLTNNQLETFKHTSAPYVVYGLVDGTGRADSEVTARTILFLDVDGNEATYNEVRDRITAGLLNQYSLVAYPTISNGIKSGARMRIGIELSRPAPPDDYIKVWRVVSYLLNVKADEAGATRQFKQLAGTYVLTTQNAHSQPVINANGTVALPVDEFIKIFNENPNRYEPKQSKSSPKRRQTSSDNRPAWADNNRLMISAIIDPEHYYTEFGGWDNMLTGVGGWVFKNTHGNLQFTADVIDYVNNTGSDPIAFKELTKKFKSWARRWNY
;
A
#
# COMPACT_ATOMS: atom_id res chain seq x y z
N MET A 1 -25.74 18.24 -5.79
CA MET A 1 -24.43 18.32 -5.14
C MET A 1 -23.66 17.10 -5.63
N ASP A 2 -22.46 17.27 -6.16
CA ASP A 2 -21.62 16.13 -6.51
C ASP A 2 -21.11 15.42 -5.24
N ASP A 3 -20.67 14.17 -5.40
CA ASP A 3 -20.27 13.30 -4.29
C ASP A 3 -19.10 13.88 -3.48
N PHE A 4 -18.15 14.56 -4.14
CA PHE A 4 -16.99 15.12 -3.45
C PHE A 4 -17.37 16.34 -2.63
N ALA A 5 -18.18 17.25 -3.17
CA ALA A 5 -18.73 18.38 -2.44
C ALA A 5 -19.52 17.91 -1.21
N HIS A 6 -20.35 16.86 -1.35
CA HIS A 6 -21.07 16.28 -0.22
C HIS A 6 -20.11 15.74 0.86
N LEU A 7 -19.03 15.07 0.46
CA LEU A 7 -18.00 14.60 1.38
C LEU A 7 -17.27 15.76 2.08
N VAL A 8 -16.92 16.82 1.36
CA VAL A 8 -16.31 18.03 1.91
C VAL A 8 -17.22 18.68 2.95
N THR A 9 -18.51 18.86 2.63
CA THR A 9 -19.49 19.42 3.57
C THR A 9 -19.61 18.55 4.82
N ASN A 10 -19.77 17.24 4.69
CA ASN A 10 -19.85 16.34 5.85
C ASN A 10 -18.56 16.30 6.68
N THR A 11 -17.41 16.59 6.08
CA THR A 11 -16.13 16.68 6.81
C THR A 11 -15.99 18.03 7.51
N ALA A 12 -16.44 19.13 6.90
CA ALA A 12 -16.41 20.47 7.48
C ALA A 12 -17.45 20.65 8.60
N THR A 13 -18.60 19.97 8.50
CA THR A 13 -19.68 19.97 9.50
C THR A 13 -19.96 18.55 9.98
N PRO A 14 -19.05 17.93 10.76
CA PRO A 14 -19.16 16.52 11.11
C PRO A 14 -20.24 16.25 12.14
N THR A 15 -20.79 15.04 12.08
CA THR A 15 -21.64 14.52 13.15
C THR A 15 -20.86 14.50 14.47
N GLN A 16 -21.52 14.93 15.55
CA GLN A 16 -20.92 15.02 16.88
C GLN A 16 -21.26 13.78 17.71
N ALA A 17 -20.25 13.17 18.31
CA ALA A 17 -20.38 12.08 19.27
C ALA A 17 -19.43 12.30 20.46
N GLN A 18 -19.33 13.54 20.90
CA GLN A 18 -18.48 13.95 22.01
C GLN A 18 -19.01 13.43 23.36
N ASN A 19 -18.11 13.29 24.33
CA ASN A 19 -18.38 12.87 25.71
C ASN A 19 -18.92 11.43 25.87
N LEU A 20 -18.82 10.61 24.82
CA LEU A 20 -19.09 9.18 24.89
C LEU A 20 -17.85 8.41 25.35
N THR A 21 -18.06 7.39 26.19
CA THR A 21 -17.03 6.42 26.54
C THR A 21 -16.68 5.53 25.34
N ASN A 22 -15.53 4.84 25.39
CA ASN A 22 -15.11 3.95 24.29
C ASN A 22 -16.17 2.87 23.97
N ASN A 23 -16.84 2.30 24.99
CA ASN A 23 -17.90 1.31 24.78
C ASN A 23 -19.14 1.92 24.11
N GLN A 24 -19.51 3.14 24.49
CA GLN A 24 -20.64 3.85 23.87
C GLN A 24 -20.32 4.25 22.43
N LEU A 25 -19.05 4.54 22.11
CA LEU A 25 -18.61 4.84 20.75
C LEU A 25 -18.66 3.62 19.84
N GLU A 26 -18.30 2.43 20.33
CA GLU A 26 -18.48 1.20 19.55
C GLU A 26 -19.96 0.94 19.25
N THR A 27 -20.86 1.11 20.23
CA THR A 27 -22.31 1.04 19.97
C THR A 27 -22.75 2.09 18.93
N PHE A 28 -22.37 3.35 19.13
CA PHE A 28 -22.70 4.45 18.22
C PHE A 28 -22.24 4.16 16.78
N LYS A 29 -21.03 3.62 16.62
CA LYS A 29 -20.48 3.23 15.31
C LYS A 29 -21.38 2.26 14.57
N HIS A 30 -22.04 1.34 15.27
CA HIS A 30 -22.89 0.32 14.66
C HIS A 30 -24.36 0.75 14.49
N THR A 31 -24.85 1.71 15.28
CA THR A 31 -26.28 2.07 15.29
C THR A 31 -26.60 3.44 14.72
N SER A 32 -25.67 4.39 14.76
CA SER A 32 -25.97 5.81 14.60
C SER A 32 -24.96 6.58 13.74
N ALA A 33 -23.75 6.05 13.56
CA ALA A 33 -22.74 6.72 12.75
C ALA A 33 -23.21 6.85 11.28
N PRO A 34 -22.91 7.99 10.61
CA PRO A 34 -23.28 8.15 9.22
C PRO A 34 -22.33 7.38 8.31
N TYR A 35 -22.91 6.78 7.28
CA TYR A 35 -22.21 6.00 6.27
C TYR A 35 -22.69 6.42 4.87
N VAL A 36 -21.77 6.43 3.91
CA VAL A 36 -22.01 6.89 2.54
C VAL A 36 -21.48 5.92 1.52
N VAL A 37 -22.13 5.89 0.35
CA VAL A 37 -21.61 5.28 -0.87
C VAL A 37 -21.61 6.37 -1.93
N TYR A 38 -20.44 6.59 -2.53
CA TYR A 38 -20.27 7.51 -3.65
C TYR A 38 -19.90 6.73 -4.90
N GLY A 39 -20.65 6.92 -5.98
CA GLY A 39 -20.50 6.11 -7.17
C GLY A 39 -21.72 6.07 -8.07
N LEU A 40 -21.55 5.39 -9.21
CA LEU A 40 -22.62 5.10 -10.15
C LEU A 40 -23.40 3.88 -9.68
N VAL A 41 -24.73 3.96 -9.79
CA VAL A 41 -25.63 2.85 -9.49
C VAL A 41 -26.34 2.33 -10.74
N ASP A 42 -26.47 1.02 -10.89
CA ASP A 42 -27.13 0.40 -12.06
C ASP A 42 -28.66 0.56 -12.08
N GLY A 43 -29.25 1.03 -10.97
CA GLY A 43 -30.68 1.32 -10.85
C GLY A 43 -31.59 0.09 -10.80
N THR A 44 -31.05 -1.13 -10.61
CA THR A 44 -31.84 -2.37 -10.72
C THR A 44 -32.38 -2.96 -9.40
N GLY A 45 -32.17 -2.31 -8.26
CA GLY A 45 -32.93 -2.56 -7.03
C GLY A 45 -32.16 -3.12 -5.82
N ARG A 46 -32.80 -2.93 -4.66
CA ARG A 46 -32.29 -2.76 -3.28
C ARG A 46 -31.44 -3.84 -2.61
N ALA A 47 -31.06 -4.94 -3.27
CA ALA A 47 -30.49 -6.07 -2.52
C ALA A 47 -29.00 -6.35 -2.76
N ASP A 48 -28.44 -6.36 -3.99
CA ASP A 48 -27.06 -6.85 -4.14
C ASP A 48 -26.24 -6.33 -5.34
N SER A 49 -26.77 -5.40 -6.16
CA SER A 49 -26.14 -5.04 -7.46
C SER A 49 -25.76 -3.58 -7.67
N GLU A 50 -25.98 -2.66 -6.73
CA GLU A 50 -26.15 -1.28 -7.18
C GLU A 50 -24.86 -0.57 -7.63
N VAL A 51 -23.75 -0.59 -6.89
CA VAL A 51 -22.56 0.23 -7.23
C VAL A 51 -21.70 -0.41 -8.33
N THR A 52 -21.68 0.21 -9.51
CA THR A 52 -20.90 -0.25 -10.68
C THR A 52 -19.55 0.43 -10.80
N ALA A 53 -19.42 1.65 -10.30
CA ALA A 53 -18.17 2.41 -10.26
C ALA A 53 -18.17 3.38 -9.08
N ARG A 54 -17.01 3.68 -8.52
CA ARG A 54 -16.83 4.68 -7.45
C ARG A 54 -16.36 6.00 -8.05
N THR A 55 -16.94 7.10 -7.59
CA THR A 55 -16.53 8.49 -7.93
C THR A 55 -15.49 9.03 -6.95
N ILE A 56 -15.41 8.45 -5.76
CA ILE A 56 -14.44 8.79 -4.70
C ILE A 56 -13.61 7.57 -4.35
N LEU A 57 -12.30 7.72 -4.32
CA LEU A 57 -11.37 6.73 -3.78
C LEU A 57 -11.27 6.87 -2.27
N PHE A 58 -11.61 5.81 -1.54
CA PHE A 58 -11.43 5.72 -0.10
C PHE A 58 -10.26 4.82 0.29
N LEU A 59 -9.37 5.34 1.14
CA LEU A 59 -8.39 4.56 1.90
C LEU A 59 -8.79 4.59 3.38
N ASP A 60 -8.97 3.40 3.97
CA ASP A 60 -9.16 3.25 5.41
C ASP A 60 -7.81 2.87 6.05
N VAL A 61 -7.07 3.87 6.54
CA VAL A 61 -5.73 3.71 7.09
C VAL A 61 -5.84 3.24 8.55
N ASP A 62 -5.60 1.95 8.74
CA ASP A 62 -5.78 1.24 10.01
C ASP A 62 -4.46 0.63 10.54
N GLY A 63 -3.37 0.87 9.82
CA GLY A 63 -2.00 0.53 10.17
C GLY A 63 -1.45 1.27 11.39
N ASN A 64 -0.37 0.72 11.95
CA ASN A 64 0.32 1.23 13.14
C ASN A 64 1.74 1.77 12.83
N GLU A 65 2.13 1.81 11.55
CA GLU A 65 3.44 2.24 11.06
C GLU A 65 3.64 3.77 11.06
N ALA A 66 2.56 4.53 11.22
CA ALA A 66 2.60 5.98 11.28
C ALA A 66 1.47 6.53 12.18
N THR A 67 1.69 7.70 12.74
CA THR A 67 0.70 8.49 13.47
C THR A 67 -0.19 9.27 12.51
N TYR A 68 -1.30 9.81 13.02
CA TYR A 68 -2.22 10.65 12.23
C TYR A 68 -1.49 11.84 11.60
N ASN A 69 -0.66 12.54 12.38
CA ASN A 69 0.07 13.72 11.92
C ASN A 69 1.12 13.37 10.87
N GLU A 70 1.84 12.25 11.01
CA GLU A 70 2.81 11.83 9.99
C GLU A 70 2.14 11.51 8.65
N VAL A 71 0.99 10.82 8.66
CA VAL A 71 0.23 10.57 7.42
C VAL A 71 -0.32 11.88 6.84
N ARG A 72 -0.86 12.75 7.70
CA ARG A 72 -1.32 14.09 7.32
C ARG A 72 -0.21 14.89 6.63
N ASP A 73 0.99 14.90 7.20
CA ASP A 73 2.11 15.67 6.68
C ASP A 73 2.62 15.10 5.34
N ARG A 74 2.58 13.77 5.15
CA ARG A 74 2.84 13.14 3.84
C ARG A 74 1.81 13.55 2.78
N ILE A 75 0.55 13.69 3.16
CA ILE A 75 -0.50 14.17 2.26
C ILE A 75 -0.22 15.62 1.86
N THR A 76 -0.03 16.52 2.83
CA THR A 76 0.07 17.97 2.60
C THR A 76 1.41 18.42 2.00
N ALA A 77 2.51 17.69 2.25
CA ALA A 77 3.81 17.97 1.65
C ALA A 77 4.05 17.17 0.34
N GLY A 78 3.23 16.17 0.06
CA GLY A 78 3.44 15.22 -1.02
C GLY A 78 2.63 15.47 -2.29
N LEU A 79 2.74 14.52 -3.22
CA LEU A 79 2.07 14.55 -4.53
C LEU A 79 0.54 14.68 -4.40
N LEU A 80 -0.05 14.17 -3.32
CA LEU A 80 -1.50 14.20 -3.16
C LEU A 80 -2.06 15.58 -2.84
N ASN A 81 -1.23 16.53 -2.35
CA ASN A 81 -1.69 17.88 -2.03
C ASN A 81 -2.16 18.70 -3.24
N GLN A 82 -1.92 18.24 -4.47
CA GLN A 82 -2.48 18.89 -5.67
C GLN A 82 -3.90 18.43 -5.99
N TYR A 83 -4.35 17.32 -5.40
CA TYR A 83 -5.62 16.70 -5.72
C TYR A 83 -6.72 17.07 -4.73
N SER A 84 -7.95 17.11 -5.26
CA SER A 84 -9.17 17.25 -4.49
C SER A 84 -9.30 16.06 -3.54
N LEU A 85 -9.09 16.30 -2.24
CA LEU A 85 -9.16 15.26 -1.22
C LEU A 85 -9.66 15.78 0.12
N VAL A 86 -10.18 14.85 0.92
CA VAL A 86 -10.35 15.03 2.36
C VAL A 86 -9.63 13.91 3.10
N ALA A 87 -9.09 14.21 4.28
CA ALA A 87 -8.55 13.22 5.19
C ALA A 87 -9.00 13.54 6.61
N TYR A 88 -9.59 12.59 7.32
CA TYR A 88 -10.18 12.83 8.64
C TYR A 88 -9.95 11.62 9.56
N PRO A 89 -9.88 11.84 10.89
CA PRO A 89 -9.72 10.74 11.81
C PRO A 89 -11.00 9.90 11.87
N THR A 90 -10.83 8.59 12.02
CA THR A 90 -11.94 7.67 12.28
C THR A 90 -12.41 7.78 13.74
N ILE A 91 -13.56 7.18 14.07
CA ILE A 91 -14.06 7.08 15.46
C ILE A 91 -13.06 6.39 16.39
N SER A 92 -12.26 5.45 15.86
CA SER A 92 -11.28 4.70 16.64
C SER A 92 -9.94 5.44 16.84
N ASN A 93 -9.74 6.62 16.24
CA ASN A 93 -8.56 7.45 16.48
C ASN A 93 -8.56 7.97 17.93
N GLY A 94 -7.43 7.87 18.61
CA GLY A 94 -7.32 8.14 20.07
C GLY A 94 -7.82 7.00 20.96
N ILE A 95 -8.41 5.94 20.40
CA ILE A 95 -8.79 4.71 21.11
C ILE A 95 -7.83 3.57 20.76
N LYS A 96 -7.52 3.40 19.47
CA LYS A 96 -6.56 2.42 18.95
C LYS A 96 -5.30 3.15 18.49
N SER A 97 -4.17 2.44 18.54
CA SER A 97 -2.89 2.95 18.03
C SER A 97 -2.92 3.12 16.50
N GLY A 98 -1.95 3.90 15.99
CA GLY A 98 -1.78 4.17 14.57
C GLY A 98 -2.50 5.41 14.08
N ALA A 99 -2.49 5.63 12.77
CA ALA A 99 -3.06 6.83 12.16
C ALA A 99 -4.59 6.87 12.28
N ARG A 100 -5.27 5.72 12.10
CA ARG A 100 -6.72 5.58 12.21
C ARG A 100 -7.44 6.68 11.43
N MET A 101 -7.09 6.83 10.18
CA MET A 101 -7.50 7.93 9.30
C MET A 101 -8.27 7.37 8.11
N ARG A 102 -9.29 8.08 7.65
CA ARG A 102 -9.90 7.82 6.36
C ARG A 102 -9.55 8.94 5.40
N ILE A 103 -9.14 8.58 4.20
CA ILE A 103 -8.78 9.49 3.12
C ILE A 103 -9.78 9.27 1.99
N GLY A 104 -10.45 10.33 1.54
CA GLY A 104 -11.36 10.33 0.40
C GLY A 104 -10.83 11.27 -0.70
N ILE A 105 -10.60 10.76 -1.90
CA ILE A 105 -10.01 11.50 -3.02
C ILE A 105 -10.99 11.50 -4.19
N GLU A 106 -11.25 12.67 -4.77
CA GLU A 106 -12.07 12.81 -5.98
C GLU A 106 -11.38 12.16 -7.17
N LEU A 107 -12.11 11.36 -7.95
CA LEU A 107 -11.60 10.70 -9.14
C LEU A 107 -12.02 11.47 -10.41
N SER A 108 -11.09 11.61 -11.37
CA SER A 108 -11.34 12.31 -12.65
C SER A 108 -12.44 11.67 -13.50
N ARG A 109 -12.73 10.39 -13.25
CA ARG A 109 -13.86 9.64 -13.78
C ARG A 109 -14.28 8.57 -12.78
N PRO A 110 -15.53 8.08 -12.83
CA PRO A 110 -15.92 6.90 -12.09
C PRO A 110 -14.99 5.70 -12.40
N ALA A 111 -14.54 5.01 -11.36
CA ALA A 111 -13.66 3.85 -11.47
C ALA A 111 -14.43 2.55 -11.16
N PRO A 112 -14.57 1.62 -12.12
CA PRO A 112 -15.07 0.28 -11.83
C PRO A 112 -14.09 -0.50 -10.93
N PRO A 113 -14.50 -1.64 -10.34
CA PRO A 113 -13.69 -2.37 -9.36
C PRO A 113 -12.23 -2.63 -9.76
N ASP A 114 -11.99 -3.10 -10.99
CA ASP A 114 -10.64 -3.45 -11.49
C ASP A 114 -9.72 -2.24 -11.65
N ASP A 115 -10.29 -1.09 -12.03
CA ASP A 115 -9.57 0.18 -12.10
C ASP A 115 -9.31 0.72 -10.70
N TYR A 116 -10.35 0.67 -9.85
CA TYR A 116 -10.33 1.22 -8.51
C TYR A 116 -9.23 0.58 -7.65
N ILE A 117 -9.09 -0.74 -7.68
CA ILE A 117 -8.05 -1.42 -6.88
C ILE A 117 -6.62 -1.04 -7.33
N LYS A 118 -6.40 -0.82 -8.63
CA LYS A 118 -5.09 -0.38 -9.15
C LYS A 118 -4.72 0.99 -8.64
N VAL A 119 -5.66 1.94 -8.76
CA VAL A 119 -5.49 3.30 -8.25
C VAL A 119 -5.28 3.27 -6.74
N TRP A 120 -6.10 2.51 -6.02
CA TRP A 120 -6.01 2.34 -4.57
C TRP A 120 -4.63 1.86 -4.13
N ARG A 121 -4.09 0.85 -4.79
CA ARG A 121 -2.76 0.29 -4.46
C ARG A 121 -1.64 1.29 -4.71
N VAL A 122 -1.68 2.01 -5.83
CA VAL A 122 -0.69 3.06 -6.14
C VAL A 122 -0.76 4.18 -5.09
N VAL A 123 -1.96 4.67 -4.75
CA VAL A 123 -2.12 5.74 -3.76
C VAL A 123 -1.66 5.31 -2.37
N SER A 124 -2.04 4.10 -1.92
CA SER A 124 -1.59 3.54 -0.63
C SER A 124 -0.06 3.41 -0.57
N TYR A 125 0.56 2.96 -1.67
CA TYR A 125 2.01 2.86 -1.78
C TYR A 125 2.69 4.24 -1.72
N LEU A 126 2.18 5.23 -2.47
CA LEU A 126 2.75 6.59 -2.49
C LEU A 126 2.67 7.29 -1.12
N LEU A 127 1.63 7.01 -0.34
CA LEU A 127 1.48 7.51 1.03
C LEU A 127 2.30 6.71 2.05
N ASN A 128 2.83 5.56 1.65
CA ASN A 128 3.49 4.60 2.52
C ASN A 128 2.62 4.25 3.75
N VAL A 129 1.36 3.88 3.49
CA VAL A 129 0.38 3.51 4.52
C VAL A 129 -0.15 2.11 4.28
N LYS A 130 -0.46 1.42 5.37
CA LYS A 130 -1.25 0.21 5.37
C LYS A 130 -2.72 0.59 5.54
N ALA A 131 -3.47 0.41 4.47
CA ALA A 131 -4.92 0.59 4.45
C ALA A 131 -5.63 -0.76 4.26
N ASP A 132 -6.89 -0.84 4.68
CA ASP A 132 -7.69 -2.06 4.55
C ASP A 132 -8.07 -2.31 3.08
N GLU A 133 -7.32 -3.20 2.42
CA GLU A 133 -7.55 -3.60 1.03
C GLU A 133 -8.90 -4.33 0.86
N ALA A 134 -9.47 -4.92 1.93
CA ALA A 134 -10.78 -5.55 1.83
C ALA A 134 -11.83 -4.54 1.36
N GLY A 135 -11.75 -3.30 1.83
CA GLY A 135 -12.58 -2.17 1.41
C GLY A 135 -12.51 -1.86 -0.09
N ALA A 136 -11.34 -2.08 -0.72
CA ALA A 136 -11.12 -1.85 -2.14
C ALA A 136 -11.40 -3.07 -3.03
N THR A 137 -11.51 -4.26 -2.43
CA THR A 137 -11.71 -5.54 -3.14
C THR A 137 -13.05 -6.16 -2.79
N ARG A 138 -13.10 -6.99 -1.74
CA ARG A 138 -14.26 -7.80 -1.33
C ARG A 138 -15.44 -6.95 -0.88
N GLN A 139 -15.17 -5.75 -0.39
CA GLN A 139 -16.13 -4.82 0.17
C GLN A 139 -16.24 -3.54 -0.67
N PHE A 140 -15.95 -3.63 -1.97
CA PHE A 140 -16.08 -2.49 -2.90
C PHE A 140 -17.44 -1.79 -2.83
N LYS A 141 -18.51 -2.51 -2.44
CA LYS A 141 -19.88 -2.00 -2.30
C LYS A 141 -20.22 -1.48 -0.89
N GLN A 142 -19.36 -1.70 0.10
CA GLN A 142 -19.65 -1.33 1.48
C GLN A 142 -19.66 0.19 1.66
N LEU A 143 -20.52 0.67 2.55
CA LEU A 143 -20.56 2.08 2.88
C LEU A 143 -19.28 2.51 3.62
N ALA A 144 -18.74 3.67 3.25
CA ALA A 144 -17.65 4.32 3.95
C ALA A 144 -18.23 5.19 5.08
N GLY A 145 -17.69 5.10 6.29
CA GLY A 145 -18.12 5.99 7.38
C GLY A 145 -17.63 7.42 7.14
N THR A 146 -18.45 8.42 7.43
CA THR A 146 -18.04 9.83 7.35
C THR A 146 -17.32 10.28 8.61
N TYR A 147 -16.80 11.51 8.60
CA TYR A 147 -16.16 12.07 9.79
C TYR A 147 -17.17 12.25 10.93
N VAL A 148 -16.81 11.70 12.09
CA VAL A 148 -17.52 11.88 13.35
C VAL A 148 -16.53 12.48 14.36
N LEU A 149 -16.86 13.66 14.89
CA LEU A 149 -16.05 14.31 15.91
C LEU A 149 -16.37 13.71 17.28
N THR A 150 -15.37 13.12 17.91
CA THR A 150 -15.42 12.54 19.26
C THR A 150 -14.45 13.27 20.17
N THR A 151 -14.58 13.10 21.50
CA THR A 151 -13.60 13.65 22.44
C THR A 151 -12.20 13.04 22.22
N GLN A 152 -12.15 11.76 21.82
CA GLN A 152 -10.94 10.99 21.63
C GLN A 152 -10.16 11.44 20.39
N ASN A 153 -10.84 11.79 19.30
CA ASN A 153 -10.21 12.18 18.04
C ASN A 153 -10.09 13.70 17.82
N ALA A 154 -10.62 14.53 18.73
CA ALA A 154 -10.64 16.00 18.59
C ALA A 154 -9.26 16.67 18.40
N HIS A 155 -8.18 16.00 18.82
CA HIS A 155 -6.82 16.46 18.63
C HIS A 155 -6.31 16.31 17.18
N SER A 156 -6.97 15.47 16.37
CA SER A 156 -6.61 15.17 14.98
C SER A 156 -7.50 15.95 14.02
N GLN A 157 -7.03 17.13 13.59
CA GLN A 157 -7.81 18.01 12.71
C GLN A 157 -7.88 17.45 11.28
N PRO A 158 -9.07 17.45 10.64
CA PRO A 158 -9.21 16.99 9.26
C PRO A 158 -8.45 17.90 8.29
N VAL A 159 -7.99 17.32 7.19
CA VAL A 159 -7.48 18.02 6.01
C VAL A 159 -8.59 18.07 4.98
N ILE A 160 -8.85 19.26 4.45
CA ILE A 160 -9.79 19.48 3.35
C ILE A 160 -9.02 20.23 2.27
N ASN A 161 -8.84 19.59 1.14
CA ASN A 161 -8.20 20.15 -0.03
C ASN A 161 -9.21 20.15 -1.18
N ALA A 162 -9.90 21.27 -1.38
CA ALA A 162 -11.02 21.38 -2.32
C ALA A 162 -11.01 22.68 -3.14
N ASN A 163 -10.03 23.57 -2.90
CA ASN A 163 -9.92 24.87 -3.57
C ASN A 163 -8.64 24.91 -4.40
N GLY A 164 -8.76 25.18 -5.70
CA GLY A 164 -7.61 25.24 -6.61
C GLY A 164 -6.93 23.89 -6.88
N THR A 165 -7.59 22.80 -6.53
CA THR A 165 -7.15 21.41 -6.76
C THR A 165 -7.85 20.79 -7.96
N VAL A 166 -7.33 19.65 -8.41
CA VAL A 166 -7.93 18.87 -9.50
C VAL A 166 -8.28 17.45 -9.04
N ALA A 167 -9.23 16.80 -9.71
CA ALA A 167 -9.52 15.39 -9.46
C ALA A 167 -8.32 14.49 -9.82
N LEU A 168 -8.17 13.37 -9.11
CA LEU A 168 -7.09 12.41 -9.33
C LEU A 168 -7.24 11.74 -10.71
N PRO A 169 -6.22 11.81 -11.60
CA PRO A 169 -6.29 11.27 -12.95
C PRO A 169 -6.26 9.73 -12.93
N VAL A 170 -7.43 9.10 -13.01
CA VAL A 170 -7.60 7.65 -12.88
C VAL A 170 -6.73 6.88 -13.88
N ASP A 171 -6.77 7.27 -15.15
CA ASP A 171 -6.07 6.55 -16.23
C ASP A 171 -4.54 6.61 -16.09
N GLU A 172 -3.99 7.72 -15.62
CA GLU A 172 -2.55 7.84 -15.36
C GLU A 172 -2.12 6.96 -14.19
N PHE A 173 -2.91 6.87 -13.12
CA PHE A 173 -2.62 5.97 -12.00
C PHE A 173 -2.73 4.50 -12.38
N ILE A 174 -3.68 4.14 -13.26
CA ILE A 174 -3.76 2.79 -13.83
C ILE A 174 -2.52 2.49 -14.68
N LYS A 175 -2.06 3.45 -15.48
CA LYS A 175 -0.84 3.30 -16.28
C LYS A 175 0.38 3.06 -15.38
N ILE A 176 0.55 3.87 -14.33
CA ILE A 176 1.61 3.69 -13.32
C ILE A 176 1.56 2.28 -12.73
N PHE A 177 0.36 1.79 -12.36
CA PHE A 177 0.20 0.43 -11.85
C PHE A 177 0.64 -0.61 -12.90
N ASN A 178 0.15 -0.51 -14.13
CA ASN A 178 0.40 -1.49 -15.18
C ASN A 178 1.88 -1.52 -15.64
N GLU A 179 2.62 -0.42 -15.49
CA GLU A 179 4.06 -0.36 -15.78
C GLU A 179 4.90 -1.20 -14.81
N ASN A 180 4.47 -1.35 -13.55
CA ASN A 180 5.12 -2.22 -12.59
C ASN A 180 4.14 -2.79 -11.55
N PRO A 181 3.28 -3.77 -11.92
CA PRO A 181 2.25 -4.29 -11.01
C PRO A 181 2.85 -4.85 -9.71
N ASN A 182 3.97 -5.58 -9.82
CA ASN A 182 4.65 -6.23 -8.70
C ASN A 182 5.08 -5.25 -7.60
N ARG A 183 5.30 -3.97 -7.94
CA ARG A 183 5.63 -2.92 -6.97
C ARG A 183 4.45 -2.54 -6.08
N TYR A 184 3.24 -2.60 -6.63
CA TYR A 184 2.02 -2.09 -6.00
C TYR A 184 1.09 -3.18 -5.48
N GLU A 185 1.20 -4.41 -5.99
CA GLU A 185 0.50 -5.54 -5.41
C GLU A 185 1.03 -5.83 -4.01
N PRO A 186 0.15 -6.08 -3.02
CA PRO A 186 0.59 -6.61 -1.75
C PRO A 186 1.33 -7.90 -2.05
N LYS A 187 2.62 -7.96 -1.70
CA LYS A 187 3.39 -9.20 -1.75
C LYS A 187 2.56 -10.20 -0.94
N GLN A 188 1.95 -11.19 -1.61
CA GLN A 188 1.34 -12.31 -0.90
C GLN A 188 2.44 -12.76 0.05
N SER A 189 2.21 -12.69 1.36
CA SER A 189 3.03 -13.43 2.29
C SER A 189 2.84 -14.87 1.83
N LYS A 190 3.75 -15.39 0.99
CA LYS A 190 3.83 -16.81 0.74
C LYS A 190 3.92 -17.38 2.13
N SER A 191 2.84 -18.02 2.58
CA SER A 191 2.79 -18.66 3.87
C SER A 191 4.07 -19.47 3.94
N SER A 192 4.96 -19.08 4.84
CA SER A 192 6.26 -19.75 4.94
C SER A 192 5.94 -21.23 5.03
N PRO A 193 6.59 -22.11 4.24
CA PRO A 193 6.69 -23.47 4.70
C PRO A 193 7.33 -23.33 6.09
N LYS A 194 6.55 -23.62 7.14
CA LYS A 194 7.01 -23.55 8.53
C LYS A 194 8.42 -24.15 8.51
N ARG A 195 9.44 -23.39 8.93
CA ARG A 195 10.75 -23.96 9.22
C ARG A 195 10.48 -25.04 10.26
N ARG A 196 10.29 -26.29 9.81
CA ARG A 196 10.49 -27.45 10.66
C ARG A 196 11.98 -27.42 10.92
N GLN A 197 12.37 -26.71 11.97
CA GLN A 197 13.66 -26.94 12.62
C GLN A 197 13.57 -28.35 13.20
N THR A 198 13.86 -29.33 12.35
CA THR A 198 14.35 -30.61 12.84
C THR A 198 15.78 -30.36 13.25
N SER A 199 15.99 -30.28 14.56
CA SER A 199 17.28 -30.24 15.23
C SER A 199 18.00 -31.57 15.04
N SER A 200 18.57 -31.78 13.86
CA SER A 200 19.65 -32.74 13.57
C SER A 200 19.97 -32.65 12.08
N ASP A 201 20.89 -31.79 11.66
CA ASP A 201 21.32 -31.80 10.27
C ASP A 201 22.84 -31.62 10.21
N ASN A 202 23.56 -32.72 9.99
CA ASN A 202 24.95 -32.74 9.51
C ASN A 202 24.99 -32.27 8.04
N ARG A 203 24.38 -31.11 7.75
CA ARG A 203 24.34 -30.57 6.39
C ARG A 203 25.68 -29.94 6.04
N PRO A 204 26.23 -30.25 4.85
CA PRO A 204 27.48 -29.66 4.42
C PRO A 204 27.26 -28.17 4.07
N ALA A 205 28.26 -27.33 4.36
CA ALA A 205 28.17 -25.87 4.20
C ALA A 205 27.77 -25.41 2.79
N TRP A 206 28.12 -26.17 1.75
CA TRP A 206 27.71 -25.86 0.37
C TRP A 206 26.19 -25.94 0.18
N ALA A 207 25.52 -26.84 0.89
CA ALA A 207 24.07 -27.04 0.79
C ALA A 207 23.33 -25.88 1.46
N ASP A 208 23.82 -25.41 2.61
CA ASP A 208 23.26 -24.23 3.29
C ASP A 208 23.48 -22.97 2.47
N ASN A 209 24.65 -22.81 1.84
CA ASN A 209 24.91 -21.69 0.94
C ASN A 209 23.98 -21.71 -0.29
N ASN A 210 23.82 -22.87 -0.95
CA ASN A 210 22.91 -22.98 -2.10
C ASN A 210 21.46 -22.67 -1.71
N ARG A 211 21.02 -23.14 -0.55
CA ARG A 211 19.69 -22.84 -0.03
C ARG A 211 19.50 -21.35 0.20
N LEU A 212 20.47 -20.68 0.81
CA LEU A 212 20.43 -19.23 1.02
C LEU A 212 20.33 -18.47 -0.32
N MET A 213 21.14 -18.84 -1.31
CA MET A 213 21.12 -18.19 -2.63
C MET A 213 19.79 -18.40 -3.35
N ILE A 214 19.26 -19.64 -3.36
CA ILE A 214 17.96 -19.94 -3.98
C ILE A 214 16.84 -19.19 -3.26
N SER A 215 16.86 -19.16 -1.93
CA SER A 215 15.91 -18.40 -1.12
C SER A 215 15.94 -16.90 -1.44
N ALA A 216 17.13 -16.31 -1.58
CA ALA A 216 17.30 -14.91 -1.95
C ALA A 216 16.83 -14.60 -3.39
N ILE A 217 16.93 -15.56 -4.32
CA ILE A 217 16.39 -15.39 -5.68
C ILE A 217 14.85 -15.43 -5.68
N ILE A 218 14.26 -16.31 -4.87
CA ILE A 218 12.81 -16.53 -4.82
C ILE A 218 12.08 -15.44 -4.02
N ASP A 219 12.71 -14.94 -2.95
CA ASP A 219 12.15 -13.96 -2.02
C ASP A 219 13.22 -12.98 -1.49
N PRO A 220 13.76 -12.11 -2.35
CA PRO A 220 14.88 -11.25 -1.98
C PRO A 220 14.55 -10.27 -0.84
N GLU A 221 13.29 -9.85 -0.72
CA GLU A 221 12.83 -8.93 0.33
C GLU A 221 12.98 -9.50 1.74
N HIS A 222 12.77 -10.81 1.88
CA HIS A 222 12.89 -11.46 3.18
C HIS A 222 14.35 -11.72 3.55
N TYR A 223 15.19 -11.99 2.56
CA TYR A 223 16.53 -12.55 2.76
C TYR A 223 17.66 -11.52 2.66
N TYR A 224 17.43 -10.30 2.16
CA TYR A 224 18.54 -9.34 1.98
C TYR A 224 19.29 -9.00 3.27
N THR A 225 18.64 -9.07 4.43
CA THR A 225 19.27 -8.81 5.74
C THR A 225 20.25 -9.92 6.13
N GLU A 226 20.06 -11.16 5.67
CA GLU A 226 21.00 -12.27 5.87
C GLU A 226 22.34 -12.03 5.12
N PHE A 227 22.35 -11.12 4.14
CA PHE A 227 23.55 -10.67 3.41
C PHE A 227 24.08 -9.32 3.94
N GLY A 228 23.45 -8.73 4.96
CA GLY A 228 23.81 -7.41 5.48
C GLY A 228 23.39 -6.24 4.57
N GLY A 229 22.44 -6.45 3.67
CA GLY A 229 21.89 -5.38 2.81
C GLY A 229 21.56 -5.84 1.38
N TRP A 230 20.75 -5.04 0.69
CA TRP A 230 20.29 -5.31 -0.68
C TRP A 230 21.44 -5.46 -1.68
N ASP A 231 22.36 -4.49 -1.72
CA ASP A 231 23.56 -4.53 -2.56
C ASP A 231 24.41 -5.78 -2.32
N ASN A 232 24.58 -6.17 -1.05
CA ASN A 232 25.38 -7.33 -0.67
C ASN A 232 24.71 -8.64 -1.10
N MET A 233 23.39 -8.70 -1.02
CA MET A 233 22.62 -9.83 -1.55
C MET A 233 22.76 -9.93 -3.07
N LEU A 234 22.57 -8.82 -3.81
CA LEU A 234 22.69 -8.83 -5.27
C LEU A 234 24.10 -9.23 -5.74
N THR A 235 25.16 -8.71 -5.10
CA THR A 235 26.53 -9.13 -5.45
C THR A 235 26.81 -10.59 -5.05
N GLY A 236 26.22 -11.08 -3.95
CA GLY A 236 26.37 -12.46 -3.49
C GLY A 236 25.68 -13.47 -4.42
N VAL A 237 24.41 -13.20 -4.74
CA VAL A 237 23.63 -13.96 -5.72
C VAL A 237 24.30 -13.92 -7.09
N GLY A 238 24.74 -12.74 -7.55
CA GLY A 238 25.45 -12.57 -8.80
C GLY A 238 26.70 -13.43 -8.92
N GLY A 239 27.58 -13.36 -7.91
CA GLY A 239 28.81 -14.16 -7.88
C GLY A 239 28.52 -15.66 -7.84
N TRP A 240 27.47 -16.08 -7.11
CA TRP A 240 27.05 -17.47 -7.09
C TRP A 240 26.51 -17.95 -8.44
N VAL A 241 25.63 -17.18 -9.10
CA VAL A 241 25.11 -17.50 -10.44
C VAL A 241 26.27 -17.57 -11.43
N PHE A 242 27.11 -16.54 -11.49
CA PHE A 242 28.26 -16.47 -12.39
C PHE A 242 29.17 -17.71 -12.27
N LYS A 243 29.46 -18.12 -11.03
CA LYS A 243 30.27 -19.32 -10.78
C LYS A 243 29.58 -20.60 -11.27
N ASN A 244 28.29 -20.78 -10.97
CA ASN A 244 27.55 -22.00 -11.30
C ASN A 244 27.13 -22.09 -12.78
N THR A 245 27.18 -20.97 -13.51
CA THR A 245 26.90 -20.93 -14.96
C THR A 245 28.17 -20.79 -15.80
N HIS A 246 29.33 -21.15 -15.24
CA HIS A 246 30.61 -21.16 -15.94
C HIS A 246 31.00 -19.81 -16.55
N GLY A 247 30.74 -18.72 -15.83
CA GLY A 247 31.13 -17.38 -16.23
C GLY A 247 30.16 -16.68 -17.20
N ASN A 248 28.90 -17.12 -17.28
CA ASN A 248 27.92 -16.52 -18.17
C ASN A 248 27.41 -15.15 -17.64
N LEU A 249 28.12 -14.08 -18.01
CA LEU A 249 27.81 -12.70 -17.58
C LEU A 249 26.41 -12.24 -17.99
N GLN A 250 25.94 -12.61 -19.19
CA GLN A 250 24.63 -12.17 -19.66
C GLN A 250 23.53 -12.76 -18.78
N PHE A 251 23.57 -14.08 -18.57
CA PHE A 251 22.60 -14.74 -17.70
C PHE A 251 22.69 -14.24 -16.25
N THR A 252 23.89 -13.96 -15.73
CA THR A 252 24.05 -13.37 -14.40
C THR A 252 23.44 -11.97 -14.32
N ALA A 253 23.57 -11.15 -15.36
CA ALA A 253 22.94 -9.83 -15.42
C ALA A 253 21.41 -9.95 -15.43
N ASP A 254 20.86 -10.88 -16.21
CA ASP A 254 19.42 -11.13 -16.29
C ASP A 254 18.85 -11.58 -14.93
N VAL A 255 19.57 -12.45 -14.21
CA VAL A 255 19.16 -12.88 -12.86
C VAL A 255 19.26 -11.73 -11.85
N ILE A 256 20.32 -10.92 -11.88
CA ILE A 256 20.43 -9.75 -10.98
C ILE A 256 19.31 -8.74 -11.25
N ASP A 257 19.00 -8.47 -12.52
CA ASP A 257 17.93 -7.55 -12.89
C ASP A 257 16.57 -8.08 -12.39
N TYR A 258 16.28 -9.37 -12.60
CA TYR A 258 15.08 -10.03 -12.08
C TYR A 258 14.98 -9.92 -10.55
N VAL A 259 16.05 -10.27 -9.83
CA VAL A 259 16.06 -10.25 -8.35
C VAL A 259 15.90 -8.83 -7.83
N ASN A 260 16.59 -7.86 -8.44
CA ASN A 260 16.48 -6.45 -8.08
C ASN A 260 15.05 -5.94 -8.28
N ASN A 261 14.43 -6.23 -9.42
CA ASN A 261 13.07 -5.78 -9.77
C ASN A 261 11.97 -6.47 -8.95
N THR A 262 12.30 -7.54 -8.22
CA THR A 262 11.39 -8.21 -7.26
C THR A 262 11.40 -7.53 -5.88
N GLY A 263 12.38 -6.66 -5.62
CA GLY A 263 12.48 -5.84 -4.40
C GLY A 263 11.43 -4.73 -4.29
N SER A 264 11.19 -4.28 -3.05
CA SER A 264 10.29 -3.16 -2.75
C SER A 264 10.87 -1.81 -3.18
N ASP A 265 12.21 -1.69 -3.17
CA ASP A 265 12.98 -0.52 -3.61
C ASP A 265 14.12 -0.96 -4.55
N PRO A 266 13.82 -1.25 -5.83
CA PRO A 266 14.83 -1.70 -6.78
C PRO A 266 15.85 -0.60 -7.08
N ILE A 267 17.12 -0.98 -7.17
CA ILE A 267 18.18 -0.08 -7.64
C ILE A 267 17.85 0.32 -9.08
N ALA A 268 17.82 1.62 -9.37
CA ALA A 268 17.54 2.12 -10.71
C ALA A 268 18.52 1.53 -11.75
N PHE A 269 18.03 1.16 -12.93
CA PHE A 269 18.80 0.44 -13.96
C PHE A 269 20.18 1.04 -14.26
N LYS A 270 20.28 2.38 -14.36
CA LYS A 270 21.56 3.07 -14.61
C LYS A 270 22.57 2.89 -13.47
N GLU A 271 22.09 2.90 -12.24
CA GLU A 271 22.90 2.66 -11.04
C GLU A 271 23.23 1.18 -10.90
N LEU A 272 22.26 0.29 -11.09
CA LEU A 272 22.44 -1.15 -11.07
C LEU A 272 23.50 -1.58 -12.09
N THR A 273 23.47 -1.04 -13.31
CA THR A 273 24.48 -1.29 -14.35
C THR A 273 25.89 -0.89 -13.89
N LYS A 274 26.04 0.26 -13.21
CA LYS A 274 27.33 0.71 -12.68
C LYS A 274 27.83 -0.22 -11.59
N LYS A 275 26.96 -0.59 -10.66
CA LYS A 275 27.26 -1.50 -9.55
C LYS A 275 27.62 -2.90 -10.06
N PHE A 276 26.83 -3.46 -10.97
CA PHE A 276 27.09 -4.75 -11.61
C PHE A 276 28.48 -4.80 -12.26
N LYS A 277 28.86 -3.77 -13.04
CA LYS A 277 30.21 -3.68 -13.63
C LYS A 277 31.32 -3.66 -12.57
N SER A 278 31.07 -3.05 -11.41
CA SER A 278 32.01 -3.03 -10.29
C SER A 278 32.14 -4.40 -9.63
N TRP A 279 31.01 -5.07 -9.37
CA TRP A 279 30.95 -6.39 -8.75
C TRP A 279 31.55 -7.47 -9.64
N ALA A 280 31.19 -7.51 -10.92
CA ALA A 280 31.65 -8.52 -11.88
C ALA A 280 33.18 -8.54 -12.04
N ARG A 281 33.87 -7.41 -11.84
CA ARG A 281 35.34 -7.34 -11.85
C ARG A 281 36.00 -8.09 -10.70
N ARG A 282 35.25 -8.41 -9.64
CA ARG A 282 35.73 -9.10 -8.44
C ARG A 282 35.27 -10.56 -8.38
N TRP A 283 34.47 -11.01 -9.34
CA TRP A 283 34.06 -12.41 -9.42
C TRP A 283 35.10 -13.21 -10.18
N ASN A 284 35.47 -14.36 -9.62
CA ASN A 284 36.36 -15.32 -10.25
C ASN A 284 35.60 -16.63 -10.44
N TYR A 285 35.79 -17.24 -11.61
CA TYR A 285 35.26 -18.55 -11.96
C TYR A 285 36.36 -19.61 -11.80
#